data_AF-I3D022-F1
#
_entry.id   AF-I3D022-F1
#
_cell.length_a   1.000
_cell.length_b   1.000
_cell.length_c   1.000
_cell.angle_alpha   90.00
_cell.angle_beta   90.00
_cell.angle_gamma   90.00
#
_symmetry.space_group_name_H-M   'P 1'
#
loop_
_entity.id
_entity.type
_entity.pdbx_description
1 polymer ?
#
loop_
_entity_poly.entity_id
_entity_poly.type
_entity_poly.pdbx_seq_one_letter_code
_entity_poly.pdbx_strand_id
1 'polypeptide(L)'
;MINDRLSAFSKTAGPGILFACTAIGVSHLVQSTRAGADYGLMMVGFVILVTLLKYPFFEYGSRYANSTQTSIIDGYKQLGKPALWLYFLLTILSMFFVTGA
;
A
#
# COMPACT_ATOMS: atom_id res chain seq x y z
N MET A 1 -26.34 4.87 -18.85
CA MET A 1 -25.56 5.75 -17.95
C MET A 1 -25.33 5.15 -16.56
N ILE A 2 -26.38 4.83 -15.76
CA ILE A 2 -26.19 4.17 -14.43
C ILE A 2 -25.60 2.76 -14.57
N ASN A 3 -26.08 1.98 -15.55
CA ASN A 3 -25.61 0.62 -15.79
C ASN A 3 -24.13 0.56 -16.21
N ASP A 4 -23.65 1.59 -16.93
CA ASP A 4 -22.25 1.69 -17.40
C ASP A 4 -21.29 1.98 -16.24
N ARG A 5 -21.72 2.83 -15.28
CA ARG A 5 -20.95 3.11 -14.06
C ARG A 5 -20.83 1.88 -13.17
N LEU A 6 -21.92 1.11 -13.04
CA LEU A 6 -21.94 -0.13 -12.26
C LEU A 6 -21.03 -1.21 -12.88
N SER A 7 -21.05 -1.34 -14.21
CA SER A 7 -20.17 -2.24 -14.97
C SER A 7 -18.69 -1.85 -14.82
N ALA A 8 -18.37 -0.56 -14.91
CA ALA A 8 -17.01 -0.05 -14.70
C ALA A 8 -16.51 -0.28 -13.26
N PHE A 9 -17.39 -0.09 -12.27
CA PHE A 9 -17.07 -0.39 -10.88
C PHE A 9 -16.75 -1.87 -10.67
N SER A 10 -17.59 -2.78 -11.17
CA SER A 10 -17.38 -4.22 -11.06
C SER A 10 -16.03 -4.67 -11.66
N LYS A 11 -15.66 -4.11 -12.82
CA LYS A 11 -14.36 -4.40 -13.47
C LYS A 11 -13.15 -3.91 -12.68
N THR A 12 -13.30 -2.81 -11.93
CA THR A 12 -12.21 -2.21 -11.15
C THR A 12 -12.13 -2.75 -9.73
N ALA A 13 -13.26 -3.22 -9.18
CA ALA A 13 -13.35 -3.76 -7.83
C ALA A 13 -12.52 -5.03 -7.65
N GLY A 14 -12.50 -5.93 -8.63
CA GLY A 14 -11.71 -7.18 -8.57
C GLY A 14 -10.21 -6.95 -8.30
N PRO A 15 -9.49 -6.22 -9.18
CA PRO A 15 -8.09 -5.87 -8.96
C PRO A 15 -7.86 -5.08 -7.66
N GLY A 16 -8.78 -4.17 -7.31
CA GLY A 16 -8.68 -3.36 -6.09
C GLY A 16 -8.78 -4.20 -4.80
N ILE A 17 -9.70 -5.17 -4.75
CA ILE A 17 -9.83 -6.09 -3.61
C ILE A 17 -8.59 -6.97 -3.52
N LEU A 18 -8.11 -7.52 -4.65
CA LEU A 18 -6.90 -8.34 -4.65
C LEU A 18 -5.70 -7.56 -4.11
N PHE A 19 -5.54 -6.32 -4.57
CA PHE A 19 -4.51 -5.41 -4.06
C PHE A 19 -4.62 -5.19 -2.56
N ALA A 20 -5.81 -4.89 -2.04
CA ALA A 20 -6.05 -4.70 -0.61
C ALA A 20 -5.72 -5.97 0.21
N CYS A 21 -6.13 -7.14 -0.27
CA CYS A 21 -5.81 -8.41 0.37
C CYS A 21 -4.29 -8.67 0.42
N THR A 22 -3.55 -8.36 -0.64
CA THR A 22 -2.08 -8.51 -0.64
C THR A 22 -1.37 -7.51 0.29
N ALA A 23 -2.00 -6.36 0.57
CA ALA A 23 -1.44 -5.33 1.42
C ALA A 23 -1.68 -5.57 2.92
N ILE A 24 -2.58 -6.49 3.30
CA ILE A 24 -2.92 -6.79 4.70
C ILE A 24 -2.31 -8.14 5.09
N GLY A 25 -1.19 -8.09 5.81
CA GLY A 25 -0.50 -9.28 6.35
C GLY A 25 -0.96 -9.68 7.76
N VAL A 26 -0.54 -10.87 8.21
CA VAL A 26 -0.86 -11.42 9.55
C VAL A 26 -0.39 -10.50 10.68
N SER A 27 0.74 -9.82 10.52
CA SER A 27 1.27 -8.85 11.48
C SER A 27 0.26 -7.74 11.80
N HIS A 28 -0.46 -7.23 10.80
CA HIS A 28 -1.50 -6.22 11.01
C HIS A 28 -2.67 -6.74 11.83
N LEU A 29 -3.05 -8.01 11.66
CA LEU A 29 -4.13 -8.62 12.44
C LEU A 29 -3.72 -8.78 13.90
N VAL A 30 -2.52 -9.32 14.16
CA VAL A 30 -2.02 -9.54 15.54
C VAL A 30 -1.74 -8.21 16.25
N GLN A 31 -1.11 -7.25 15.57
CA GLN A 31 -0.81 -5.95 16.19
C GLN A 31 -2.08 -5.12 16.38
N SER A 32 -3.07 -5.20 15.49
CA SER A 32 -4.34 -4.47 15.65
C SER A 32 -5.15 -4.99 16.83
N THR A 33 -5.23 -6.31 17.04
CA THR A 33 -5.92 -6.88 18.21
C THR A 33 -5.21 -6.55 19.50
N ARG A 34 -3.87 -6.62 19.52
CA ARG A 34 -3.06 -6.20 20.67
C ARG A 34 -3.25 -4.71 20.98
N ALA A 35 -3.16 -3.85 19.97
CA ALA A 35 -3.38 -2.41 20.15
C ALA A 35 -4.81 -2.12 20.63
N GLY A 36 -5.81 -2.87 20.17
CA GLY A 36 -7.17 -2.80 20.67
C GLY A 36 -7.31 -3.25 22.14
N ALA A 37 -6.56 -4.26 22.57
CA ALA A 37 -6.52 -4.70 23.96
C ALA A 37 -5.81 -3.68 24.88
N ASP A 38 -4.69 -3.12 24.41
CA ASP A 38 -3.85 -2.20 25.19
C ASP A 38 -4.43 -0.77 25.25
N TYR A 39 -5.07 -0.31 24.17
CA TYR A 39 -5.50 1.10 24.02
C TYR A 39 -6.99 1.27 23.72
N GLY A 40 -7.76 0.19 23.63
CA GLY A 40 -9.19 0.26 23.30
C GLY A 40 -9.44 0.99 21.98
N LEU A 41 -10.40 1.92 21.98
CA LEU A 41 -10.75 2.72 20.79
C LEU A 41 -9.91 4.00 20.65
N MET A 42 -8.96 4.29 21.55
CA MET A 42 -8.17 5.53 21.50
C MET A 42 -7.33 5.65 20.22
N MET A 43 -6.95 4.51 19.62
CA MET A 43 -6.13 4.45 18.42
C MET A 43 -6.91 4.69 17.12
N VAL A 44 -8.25 4.70 17.14
CA VAL A 44 -9.07 4.85 15.91
C VAL A 44 -8.74 6.14 15.16
N GLY A 45 -8.52 7.25 15.88
CA GLY A 45 -8.12 8.52 15.26
C GLY A 45 -6.80 8.42 14.49
N PHE A 46 -5.80 7.73 15.06
CA PHE A 46 -4.52 7.49 14.41
C PHE A 46 -4.66 6.55 13.20
N VAL A 47 -5.51 5.52 13.29
CA VAL A 47 -5.80 4.62 12.17
C VAL A 47 -6.38 5.39 10.99
N ILE A 48 -7.35 6.28 11.23
CA ILE A 48 -7.94 7.12 10.18
C ILE A 48 -6.87 8.05 9.58
N LEU A 49 -6.11 8.75 10.42
CA LEU A 49 -5.05 9.66 9.97
C LEU A 49 -4.01 8.94 9.09
N VAL A 50 -3.48 7.81 9.55
CA VAL A 50 -2.49 7.03 8.80
C VAL A 50 -3.07 6.50 7.50
N THR A 51 -4.34 6.07 7.50
CA THR A 51 -5.01 5.62 6.27
C THR A 51 -5.12 6.74 5.24
N LEU A 52 -5.49 7.96 5.67
CA LEU A 52 -5.55 9.14 4.80
C LEU A 52 -4.18 9.51 4.24
N LEU A 53 -3.13 9.48 5.07
CA LEU A 53 -1.77 9.79 4.64
C LEU A 53 -1.19 8.72 3.71
N LYS A 54 -1.55 7.44 3.92
CA LYS A 54 -1.05 6.31 3.13
C LYS A 54 -1.74 6.21 1.77
N TYR A 55 -3.01 6.58 1.68
CA TYR A 55 -3.83 6.41 0.48
C TYR A 55 -3.21 6.98 -0.81
N PRO A 56 -2.65 8.22 -0.84
CA PRO A 56 -2.01 8.76 -2.03
C PRO A 56 -0.89 7.88 -2.58
N PHE A 57 -0.08 7.25 -1.72
CA PHE A 57 1.03 6.40 -2.16
C PHE A 57 0.54 5.15 -2.90
N PHE A 58 -0.58 4.56 -2.44
CA PHE A 58 -1.21 3.43 -3.12
C PHE A 58 -1.86 3.84 -4.44
N GLU A 59 -2.54 4.98 -4.44
CA GLU A 59 -3.24 5.52 -5.60
C GLU A 59 -2.25 5.91 -6.70
N TYR A 60 -1.19 6.65 -6.37
CA TYR A 60 -0.13 7.01 -7.31
C TYR A 60 0.65 5.80 -7.80
N GLY A 61 0.90 4.80 -6.95
CA GLY A 61 1.59 3.58 -7.37
C GLY A 61 0.81 2.80 -8.43
N SER A 62 -0.49 2.59 -8.18
CA SER A 62 -1.38 1.93 -9.14
C SER A 62 -1.56 2.76 -10.42
N ARG A 63 -1.74 4.09 -10.29
CA ARG A 63 -1.88 5.02 -11.42
C ARG A 63 -0.61 5.08 -12.28
N TYR A 64 0.57 5.07 -11.66
CA TYR A 64 1.85 5.06 -12.37
C TYR A 64 1.99 3.80 -13.21
N ALA A 65 1.80 2.62 -12.61
CA ALA A 65 1.90 1.35 -13.32
C ALA A 65 0.87 1.26 -14.46
N ASN A 66 -0.37 1.73 -14.23
CA ASN A 66 -1.42 1.72 -15.23
C ASN A 66 -1.19 2.74 -16.38
N SER A 67 -0.56 3.89 -16.12
CA SER A 67 -0.31 4.90 -17.17
C SER A 67 0.95 4.61 -17.98
N THR A 68 2.00 4.13 -17.34
CA THR A 68 3.31 3.87 -17.99
C THR A 68 3.43 2.46 -18.55
N GLN A 69 2.56 1.54 -18.13
CA GLN A 69 2.66 0.10 -18.45
C GLN A 69 4.01 -0.50 -18.03
N THR A 70 4.67 0.10 -17.03
CA THR A 70 5.95 -0.35 -16.46
C THR A 70 5.83 -0.53 -14.96
N SER A 71 6.76 -1.29 -14.35
CA SER A 71 6.80 -1.41 -12.90
C SER A 71 7.35 -0.13 -12.25
N ILE A 72 7.05 0.07 -10.95
CA ILE A 72 7.64 1.17 -10.16
C ILE A 72 9.18 1.09 -10.17
N ILE A 73 9.74 -0.12 -10.18
CA ILE A 73 11.19 -0.36 -10.22
C ILE A 73 11.77 0.11 -11.55
N ASP A 74 11.08 -0.15 -12.67
CA ASP A 74 11.46 0.40 -13.98
C ASP A 74 11.38 1.93 -13.98
N GLY A 75 10.41 2.51 -13.26
CA GLY A 75 10.35 3.95 -13.03
C GLY A 75 11.58 4.49 -12.30
N TYR A 76 12.01 3.85 -11.21
CA TYR A 76 13.25 4.23 -10.53
C TYR A 76 14.48 4.09 -11.44
N LYS A 77 14.50 3.09 -12.32
CA LYS A 77 15.57 2.95 -13.31
C LYS A 77 15.64 4.13 -14.27
N GLN A 78 14.50 4.71 -14.66
CA GLN A 78 14.43 5.91 -15.50
C GLN A 78 14.95 7.16 -14.79
N LEU A 79 14.78 7.26 -13.47
CA LEU A 79 15.38 8.33 -12.66
C LEU A 79 16.92 8.18 -12.54
N GLY A 80 17.43 6.96 -12.74
CA GLY A 80 18.86 6.66 -12.80
C GLY A 80 19.29 5.55 -11.85
N LYS A 81 20.48 4.99 -12.10
CA LYS A 81 21.06 3.89 -11.29
C LYS A 81 21.17 4.21 -9.78
N PRO A 82 21.47 5.44 -9.34
CA PRO A 82 21.51 5.76 -7.91
C PRO A 82 20.17 5.57 -7.19
N ALA A 83 19.04 5.86 -7.86
CA ALA A 83 17.72 5.70 -7.26
C ALA A 83 17.39 4.22 -6.98
N LEU A 84 17.81 3.31 -7.87
CA LEU A 84 17.68 1.86 -7.66
C LEU A 84 18.54 1.36 -6.49
N TRP A 85 19.78 1.83 -6.38
CA TRP A 85 20.65 1.47 -5.25
C TRP A 85 20.09 1.97 -3.92
N LEU A 86 19.55 3.19 -3.90
CA LEU A 86 18.88 3.73 -2.72
C LEU A 86 17.65 2.89 -2.34
N TYR A 87 16.79 2.57 -3.31
CA TYR A 87 15.63 1.69 -3.10
C TYR A 87 16.04 0.33 -2.53
N PHE A 88 17.07 -0.28 -3.10
CA PHE A 88 17.58 -1.58 -2.66
C PHE A 88 18.13 -1.52 -1.22
N LEU A 89 18.95 -0.52 -0.91
CA LEU A 89 19.50 -0.33 0.43
C LEU A 89 18.40 -0.11 1.46
N LEU A 90 17.44 0.77 1.17
CA LEU A 90 16.30 1.04 2.05
C LEU A 90 15.45 -0.21 2.27
N THR A 91 15.26 -1.01 1.23
CA THR A 91 14.51 -2.27 1.32
C THR A 91 15.22 -3.24 2.27
N ILE A 92 16.52 -3.48 2.09
CA ILE A 92 17.31 -4.34 2.99
C ILE A 92 17.26 -3.81 4.42
N LEU A 93 17.47 -2.50 4.61
CA LEU A 93 17.43 -1.89 5.94
C LEU A 93 16.06 -2.10 6.60
N SER A 94 14.98 -1.88 5.84
CA SER A 94 13.61 -2.01 6.34
C SER A 94 13.27 -3.43 6.77
N MET A 95 13.83 -4.47 6.15
CA MET A 95 13.59 -5.86 6.55
C MET A 95 14.01 -6.11 8.01
N PHE A 96 15.11 -5.51 8.47
CA PHE A 96 15.54 -5.66 9.87
C PHE A 96 14.57 -5.01 10.86
N PHE A 97 13.96 -3.89 10.50
CA PHE A 97 12.96 -3.22 11.35
C PHE A 97 11.61 -3.94 11.32
N VAL A 98 11.19 -4.45 10.15
CA VAL A 98 9.89 -5.10 9.99
C VAL A 98 9.89 -6.52 10.56
N THR A 99 10.98 -7.27 10.43
CA THR A 99 11.09 -8.64 10.98
C THR A 99 11.39 -8.64 12.49
N GLY A 100 11.87 -7.52 13.05
CA GLY A 100 12.13 -7.38 14.49
C GLY A 100 10.93 -6.89 15.34
N ALA A 101 9.77 -6.62 14.73
CA ALA A 101 8.58 -6.00 15.35
C ALA A 101 7.36 -6.94 15.43
#